data_AF-A0A1S8WMZ5-F1
#
_entry.id   AF-A0A1S8WMZ5-F1
#
_cell.length_a   1.000
_cell.length_b   1.000
_cell.length_c   1.000
_cell.angle_alpha   90.00
_cell.angle_beta   90.00
_cell.angle_gamma   90.00
#
_symmetry.space_group_name_H-M   'P 1'
#
loop_
_entity.id
_entity.type
_entity.pdbx_description
1 polymer ?
#
loop_
_entity_poly.entity_id
_entity_poly.type
_entity_poly.pdbx_seq_one_letter_code
_entity_poly.pdbx_strand_id
1 'polypeptide(L)'
;TEELLDRVILDALSYYHDLIVDGHRQAWDPCLILIITQLTRLTPATRFHRHATRVFAGVCDLVPMAGGVSPEVAALVRLFLLRCGAFFLPPFTHCDSA
;
A
#
# COMPACT_ATOMS: atom_id res chain seq x y z
N THR A 1 12.46 15.58 -2.02
CA THR A 1 12.50 14.66 -0.86
C THR A 1 11.30 13.75 -0.83
N GLU A 2 10.04 14.24 -0.87
CA GLU A 2 8.86 13.35 -0.83
C GLU A 2 8.55 12.62 -2.16
N GLU A 3 8.87 13.21 -3.32
CA GLU A 3 8.69 12.54 -4.63
C GLU A 3 9.66 11.39 -4.86
N LEU A 4 10.83 11.44 -4.22
CA LEU A 4 11.80 10.35 -4.25
C LEU A 4 11.22 9.13 -3.53
N LEU A 5 10.53 9.34 -2.41
CA LEU A 5 9.89 8.26 -1.66
C LEU A 5 8.83 7.55 -2.50
N ASP A 6 7.95 8.31 -3.17
CA ASP A 6 6.93 7.73 -4.05
C ASP A 6 7.56 6.89 -5.18
N ARG A 7 8.63 7.41 -5.81
CA ARG A 7 9.35 6.69 -6.87
C ARG A 7 10.01 5.42 -6.35
N VAL A 8 10.69 5.47 -5.21
CA VAL A 8 11.34 4.29 -4.62
C VAL A 8 10.31 3.22 -4.25
N ILE A 9 9.12 3.62 -3.75
CA ILE A 9 8.04 2.68 -3.47
C ILE A 9 7.53 2.06 -4.76
N LEU A 10 7.26 2.86 -5.80
CA LEU A 10 6.80 2.37 -7.10
C LEU A 10 7.81 1.43 -7.76
N ASP A 11 9.10 1.78 -7.74
CA ASP A 11 10.18 0.95 -8.27
C ASP A 11 10.28 -0.38 -7.52
N ALA A 12 10.14 -0.37 -6.19
CA ALA A 12 10.13 -1.58 -5.37
C ALA A 12 8.90 -2.47 -5.66
N LEU A 13 7.73 -1.87 -5.86
CA LEU A 13 6.50 -2.58 -6.22
C LEU A 13 6.62 -3.23 -7.61
N SER A 14 7.11 -2.47 -8.59
CA SER A 14 7.36 -2.97 -9.95
C SER A 14 8.38 -4.10 -9.95
N TYR A 15 9.49 -3.92 -9.23
CA TYR A 15 10.52 -4.93 -9.11
C TYR A 15 9.95 -6.23 -8.52
N TYR A 16 9.22 -6.14 -7.40
CA TYR A 16 8.60 -7.32 -6.80
C TYR A 16 7.57 -7.99 -7.72
N HIS A 17 6.78 -7.21 -8.45
CA HIS A 17 5.82 -7.73 -9.42
C HIS A 17 6.51 -8.55 -10.52
N ASP A 18 7.63 -8.06 -11.03
CA ASP A 18 8.37 -8.66 -12.15
C ASP A 18 9.26 -9.84 -11.75
N LEU A 19 9.42 -10.11 -10.45
CA LEU A 19 10.13 -11.31 -10.01
C LEU A 19 9.36 -12.54 -10.47
N ILE A 20 9.94 -13.38 -11.34
CA ILE A 20 9.29 -14.61 -11.83
C ILE A 20 9.60 -15.81 -10.90
N VAL A 21 10.65 -15.71 -10.09
CA VAL A 21 11.15 -16.80 -9.24
C VAL A 21 10.62 -16.65 -7.82
N ASP A 22 9.83 -17.62 -7.37
CA ASP A 22 9.17 -17.63 -6.05
C ASP A 22 10.17 -17.48 -4.88
N GLY A 23 11.34 -18.12 -4.97
CA GLY A 23 12.37 -18.03 -3.93
C GLY A 23 12.96 -16.62 -3.76
N HIS A 24 13.03 -15.84 -4.84
CA HIS A 24 13.43 -14.44 -4.74
C HIS A 24 12.29 -13.57 -4.22
N ARG A 25 11.02 -13.88 -4.55
CA ARG A 25 9.87 -13.13 -4.01
C ARG A 25 9.83 -13.23 -2.49
N GLN A 26 9.96 -14.44 -1.96
CA GLN A 26 9.90 -14.68 -0.52
C GLN A 26 11.00 -13.95 0.26
N ALA A 27 12.17 -13.74 -0.34
CA ALA A 27 13.26 -12.95 0.26
C ALA A 27 12.94 -11.44 0.32
N TRP A 28 12.08 -10.95 -0.57
CA TRP A 28 11.67 -9.54 -0.67
C TRP A 28 10.40 -9.21 0.11
N ASP A 29 9.64 -10.22 0.55
CA ASP A 29 8.45 -10.04 1.39
C ASP A 29 8.70 -9.14 2.62
N PRO A 30 9.78 -9.31 3.40
CA PRO A 30 10.06 -8.43 4.55
C PRO A 30 10.23 -6.96 4.14
N CYS A 31 10.84 -6.70 2.99
CA CYS A 31 11.01 -5.34 2.47
C CYS A 31 9.66 -4.71 2.12
N LEU A 32 8.80 -5.47 1.44
CA LEU A 32 7.44 -5.03 1.10
C LEU A 32 6.58 -4.79 2.33
N ILE A 33 6.65 -5.69 3.30
CA ILE A 33 5.98 -5.58 4.60
C ILE A 33 6.39 -4.27 5.27
N LEU A 34 7.68 -3.97 5.33
CA LEU A 34 8.18 -2.73 5.93
C LEU A 34 7.69 -1.50 5.16
N ILE A 35 7.75 -1.51 3.83
CA ILE A 35 7.31 -0.38 2.99
C ILE A 35 5.82 -0.08 3.24
N ILE A 36 4.95 -1.09 3.13
CA ILE A 36 3.49 -0.92 3.30
C ILE A 36 3.16 -0.56 4.76
N THR A 37 3.85 -1.15 5.73
CA THR A 37 3.68 -0.81 7.15
C THR A 37 4.05 0.65 7.43
N GLN A 38 5.18 1.13 6.93
CA GLN A 38 5.56 2.54 7.11
C GLN A 38 4.59 3.48 6.40
N LEU A 39 4.14 3.12 5.19
CA LEU A 39 3.16 3.89 4.44
C LEU A 39 1.84 4.02 5.19
N THR A 40 1.30 2.91 5.73
CA THR A 40 0.03 2.92 6.49
C THR A 40 0.12 3.64 7.84
N ARG A 41 1.32 3.69 8.44
CA ARG A 41 1.58 4.40 9.70
C ARG A 41 1.86 5.90 9.53
N LEU A 42 1.90 6.41 8.30
CA LEU A 42 2.12 7.83 8.05
C LEU A 42 1.06 8.71 8.72
N THR A 43 1.55 9.68 9.48
CA THR A 43 0.81 10.77 10.11
C THR A 43 1.48 12.10 9.74
N PRO A 44 0.71 13.21 9.60
CA PRO A 44 -0.75 13.30 9.65
C PRO A 44 -1.44 12.66 8.42
N ALA A 45 -2.76 12.47 8.48
CA ALA A 45 -3.54 11.81 7.42
C ALA A 45 -3.39 12.48 6.04
N THR A 46 -3.12 13.79 5.99
CA THR A 46 -2.83 14.54 4.75
C THR A 46 -1.56 14.05 4.06
N ARG A 47 -0.54 13.66 4.82
CA ARG A 47 0.71 13.09 4.28
C ARG A 47 0.45 11.70 3.72
N PHE A 48 -0.26 10.84 4.48
CA PHE A 48 -0.67 9.53 3.99
C PHE A 48 -1.46 9.65 2.67
N HIS A 49 -2.45 10.54 2.61
CA HIS A 49 -3.25 10.78 1.40
C HIS A 49 -2.39 11.09 0.18
N ARG A 50 -1.45 12.04 0.30
CA ARG A 50 -0.57 12.43 -0.80
C ARG A 50 0.21 11.26 -1.40
N HIS A 51 0.82 10.43 -0.55
CA HIS A 51 1.59 9.27 -1.00
C HIS A 51 0.67 8.16 -1.51
N ALA A 52 -0.39 7.86 -0.76
CA ALA A 52 -1.36 6.83 -1.11
C ALA A 52 -1.94 7.05 -2.50
N THR A 53 -2.38 8.27 -2.85
CA THR A 53 -2.92 8.56 -4.19
C THR A 53 -1.94 8.24 -5.32
N ARG A 54 -0.63 8.41 -5.09
CA ARG A 54 0.41 8.18 -6.11
C ARG A 54 0.78 6.70 -6.24
N VAL A 55 0.84 5.97 -5.13
CA VAL A 55 1.25 4.56 -5.11
C VAL A 55 0.08 3.58 -5.18
N PHE A 56 -1.17 4.06 -5.10
CA PHE A 56 -2.39 3.25 -5.06
C PHE A 56 -2.46 2.24 -6.20
N ALA A 57 -2.20 2.67 -7.44
CA ALA A 57 -2.23 1.80 -8.60
C ALA A 57 -1.22 0.64 -8.47
N GLY A 58 0.04 0.95 -8.16
CA GLY A 58 1.07 -0.08 -7.99
C GLY A 58 0.80 -1.05 -6.85
N VAL A 59 0.13 -0.61 -5.77
CA VAL A 59 -0.29 -1.52 -4.69
C VAL A 59 -1.45 -2.41 -5.14
N CYS A 60 -2.38 -1.89 -5.94
CA CYS A 60 -3.46 -2.69 -6.54
C CYS A 60 -2.95 -3.73 -7.53
N ASP A 61 -1.88 -3.43 -8.27
CA ASP A 61 -1.25 -4.36 -9.21
C ASP A 61 -0.63 -5.59 -8.53
N LEU A 62 -0.39 -5.53 -7.22
CA LEU A 62 0.02 -6.71 -6.43
C LEU A 62 -1.10 -7.74 -6.23
N VAL A 63 -2.38 -7.31 -6.25
CA VAL A 63 -3.54 -8.18 -5.99
C VAL A 63 -3.71 -9.26 -7.07
N PRO A 64 -3.63 -8.96 -8.39
CA PRO A 64 -3.76 -9.95 -9.45
C PRO A 64 -2.48 -10.76 -9.73
N MET A 65 -1.40 -10.61 -8.95
CA MET A 65 -0.12 -11.27 -9.23
C MET A 65 -0.26 -12.79 -9.37
N ALA A 66 0.23 -13.32 -10.50
CA ALA A 66 0.35 -14.75 -10.72
C ALA A 66 1.30 -15.37 -9.68
N GLY A 67 0.89 -16.47 -9.04
CA GLY A 67 1.60 -17.09 -7.91
C GLY A 67 1.19 -16.56 -6.53
N GLY A 68 0.41 -15.48 -6.48
CA GLY A 68 -0.05 -14.85 -5.25
C GLY A 68 1.05 -14.10 -4.51
N VAL A 69 0.64 -13.19 -3.63
CA VAL A 69 1.50 -12.59 -2.61
C VAL A 69 1.42 -13.42 -1.33
N SER A 70 2.44 -13.36 -0.49
CA SER A 70 2.39 -14.01 0.82
C SER A 70 1.24 -13.46 1.67
N PRO A 71 0.68 -14.27 2.59
CA PRO A 71 -0.47 -13.87 3.40
C PRO A 71 -0.19 -12.62 4.23
N GLU A 72 1.05 -12.41 4.68
CA GLU A 72 1.48 -11.22 5.41
C GLU A 72 1.40 -9.96 4.54
N VAL A 73 1.88 -10.03 3.29
CA VAL A 73 1.81 -8.93 2.33
C VAL A 73 0.34 -8.65 1.96
N ALA A 74 -0.46 -9.70 1.72
CA ALA A 74 -1.90 -9.56 1.43
C ALA A 74 -2.64 -8.82 2.56
N ALA A 75 -2.35 -9.15 3.83
CA ALA A 75 -2.96 -8.50 4.98
C ALA A 75 -2.63 -7.00 5.04
N LEU A 76 -1.39 -6.63 4.72
CA LEU A 76 -0.95 -5.23 4.70
C LEU A 76 -1.52 -4.45 3.51
N VAL A 77 -1.59 -5.06 2.32
CA VAL A 77 -2.28 -4.48 1.16
C VAL A 77 -3.74 -4.20 1.51
N ARG A 78 -4.43 -5.15 2.16
CA ARG A 78 -5.80 -4.94 2.65
C ARG A 78 -5.90 -3.76 3.61
N LEU A 79 -5.00 -3.66 4.59
CA LEU A 79 -4.99 -2.55 5.55
C LEU A 79 -4.76 -1.20 4.87
N PHE A 80 -3.86 -1.16 3.88
CA PHE A 80 -3.62 0.03 3.06
C PHE A 80 -4.88 0.44 2.30
N LEU A 81 -5.54 -0.50 1.60
CA LEU A 81 -6.76 -0.24 0.85
C LEU A 81 -7.91 0.23 1.76
N LEU A 82 -8.08 -0.38 2.93
CA LEU A 82 -9.09 0.03 3.92
C LEU A 82 -8.83 1.46 4.43
N ARG A 83 -7.57 1.81 4.69
CA ARG A 83 -7.19 3.16 5.09
C ARG A 83 -7.43 4.18 3.98
N CYS A 84 -7.22 3.80 2.72
CA CYS A 84 -7.61 4.61 1.56
C CYS A 84 -9.13 4.73 1.43
N GLY A 85 -9.88 3.69 1.82
CA GLY A 85 -11.34 3.67 1.89
C GLY A 85 -11.93 4.85 2.67
N ALA A 86 -11.25 5.28 3.73
CA ALA A 86 -11.64 6.46 4.52
C ALA A 86 -11.59 7.78 3.74
N PHE A 87 -10.97 7.83 2.56
CA PHE A 87 -11.02 8.99 1.66
C PHE A 87 -12.30 9.04 0.83
N PHE A 88 -12.89 7.89 0.54
CA PHE A 88 -14.09 7.78 -0.28
C PHE A 88 -15.36 7.90 0.54
N LEU A 89 -15.28 7.61 1.84
CA LEU A 89 -16.37 7.85 2.76
C LEU A 89 -16.41 9.36 3.07
N PRO A 90 -17.55 10.04 2.87
CA PRO A 90 -17.73 11.36 3.47
C PRO A 90 -17.49 11.24 4.97
N PRO A 91 -16.96 12.27 5.67
CA PRO A 91 -17.00 12.26 7.12
C PRO A 91 -18.44 11.98 7.48
N PHE A 92 -18.71 10.86 8.16
CA PHE A 92 -20.04 10.63 8.72
C PHE A 92 -20.32 11.88 9.53
N THR A 93 -21.16 12.78 8.98
CA THR A 93 -21.71 13.90 9.71
C THR A 93 -22.32 13.24 10.90
N HIS A 94 -21.77 13.53 12.07
CA HIS A 94 -22.33 13.20 13.34
C HIS A 94 -23.82 13.53 13.23
N CYS A 95 -24.66 12.50 13.11
CA CYS A 95 -26.10 12.67 13.20
C CYS A 95 -26.40 12.82 14.70
N ASP A 96 -25.83 13.86 15.29
CA ASP A 96 -26.29 14.41 16.57
C ASP A 96 -27.39 15.38 16.19
N SER A 97 -28.59 14.85 15.98
CA SER A 97 -29.80 15.67 15.91
C SER A 97 -31.03 14.82 16.25
N ALA A 98 -31.60 15.20 17.41
CA ALA A 98 -32.91 14.88 17.98
C ALA A 98 -33.01 13.63 18.86
#